data_AF-A0AA39JJG0-F1
#
_entry.id   AF-A0AA39JJG0-F1
#
_cell.length_a   1.000
_cell.length_b   1.000
_cell.length_c   1.000
_cell.angle_alpha   90.00
_cell.angle_beta   90.00
_cell.angle_gamma   90.00
#
_symmetry.space_group_name_H-M   'P 1'
#
loop_
_entity.id
_entity.type
_entity.pdbx_description
1 polymer ?
#
loop_
_entity_poly.entity_id
_entity_poly.type
_entity_poly.pdbx_seq_one_letter_code
_entity_poly.pdbx_strand_id
1 'polypeptide(L)'
;MPQNYTSQSLATKYYITSTKCDVPGQIVATADGSGGIPDGATLTFSQALQPAITDVTIQGLSGLYIALPPNAISGSKLVWSSTPATWQVNTTQTGPYVLSVKRTVLSVRIVPKGQDLYLYTGSDIGPIVQVKSGGQIQGKENHWTLTNVD
;
A
#
# COMPACT_ATOMS: atom_id res chain seq x y z
N MET A 1 -11.29 2.70 -14.53
CA MET A 1 -12.26 2.70 -13.41
C MET A 1 -11.49 2.36 -12.13
N PRO A 2 -11.86 2.94 -10.98
CA PRO A 2 -11.25 2.58 -9.70
C PRO A 2 -11.38 1.09 -9.41
N GLN A 3 -10.43 0.54 -8.66
CA GLN A 3 -10.41 -0.89 -8.30
C GLN A 3 -9.96 -1.06 -6.85
N ASN A 4 -10.63 -1.97 -6.14
CA ASN A 4 -10.34 -2.25 -4.75
C ASN A 4 -9.31 -3.37 -4.61
N TYR A 5 -8.35 -3.16 -3.71
CA TYR A 5 -7.31 -4.12 -3.39
C TYR A 5 -7.07 -4.18 -1.88
N THR A 6 -6.67 -5.34 -1.38
CA THR A 6 -5.95 -5.42 -0.11
C THR A 6 -4.45 -5.33 -0.37
N SER A 7 -3.72 -4.58 0.45
CA SER A 7 -2.27 -4.40 0.32
C SER A 7 -1.53 -5.10 1.46
N GLN A 8 -0.92 -6.25 1.19
CA GLN A 8 -0.16 -7.01 2.18
C GLN A 8 1.36 -6.88 1.97
N SER A 9 2.12 -6.59 3.01
CA SER A 9 3.58 -6.62 2.94
C SER A 9 4.06 -8.07 2.78
N LEU A 10 4.93 -8.31 1.80
CA LEU A 10 5.50 -9.64 1.60
C LEU A 10 6.42 -10.04 2.75
N ALA A 11 7.09 -9.06 3.36
CA ALA A 11 8.06 -9.25 4.43
C ALA A 11 7.41 -9.51 5.78
N THR A 12 6.41 -8.72 6.17
CA THR A 12 5.79 -8.81 7.52
C THR A 12 4.45 -9.53 7.54
N LYS A 13 3.80 -9.74 6.38
CA LYS A 13 2.41 -10.20 6.24
C LYS A 13 1.35 -9.23 6.74
N TYR A 14 1.74 -8.01 7.10
CA TYR A 14 0.81 -7.00 7.59
C TYR A 14 0.07 -6.33 6.43
N TYR A 15 -1.20 -6.00 6.66
CA TYR A 15 -2.04 -5.25 5.74
C TYR A 15 -2.06 -3.78 6.10
N ILE A 16 -2.10 -2.91 5.10
CA ILE A 16 -2.47 -1.50 5.33
C ILE A 16 -3.97 -1.47 5.66
N THR A 17 -4.33 -0.79 6.75
CA THR A 17 -5.72 -0.72 7.21
C THR A 17 -6.20 0.71 7.30
N SER A 18 -7.46 0.92 6.93
CA SER A 18 -8.20 2.17 7.08
C SER A 18 -9.49 1.93 7.85
N THR A 19 -9.92 2.93 8.60
CA THR A 19 -11.20 2.95 9.30
C THR A 19 -12.08 4.09 8.78
N LYS A 20 -13.40 4.01 9.00
CA LYS A 20 -14.31 5.14 8.72
C LYS A 20 -14.03 6.37 9.59
N CYS A 21 -13.24 6.20 10.66
CA CYS A 21 -12.91 7.24 11.62
C CYS A 21 -11.52 7.84 11.39
N ASP A 22 -10.81 7.44 10.33
CA ASP A 22 -9.50 8.03 10.04
C ASP A 22 -9.62 9.53 9.79
N VAL A 23 -8.67 10.30 10.33
CA VAL A 23 -8.64 11.77 10.21
C VAL A 23 -7.41 12.26 9.45
N PRO A 24 -7.47 13.43 8.79
CA PRO A 24 -6.31 14.01 8.13
C PRO A 24 -5.12 14.20 9.07
N GLY A 25 -3.92 13.83 8.61
CA GLY A 25 -2.67 13.87 9.37
C GLY A 25 -2.42 12.65 10.26
N GLN A 26 -3.41 11.77 10.45
CA GLN A 26 -3.21 10.52 11.19
C GLN A 26 -2.26 9.60 10.44
N ILE A 27 -1.36 8.93 11.18
CA ILE A 27 -0.43 7.95 10.62
C ILE A 27 -1.21 6.75 10.05
N VAL A 28 -0.83 6.30 8.86
CA VAL A 28 -1.38 5.09 8.23
C VAL A 28 -0.94 3.86 9.03
N ALA A 29 -1.91 3.14 9.57
CA ALA A 29 -1.71 1.95 10.36
C ALA A 29 -1.61 0.68 9.49
N THR A 30 -1.02 -0.35 10.08
CA THR A 30 -1.06 -1.72 9.54
C THR A 30 -1.57 -2.70 10.59
N ALA A 31 -2.09 -3.84 10.15
CA ALA A 31 -2.55 -4.91 11.03
C ALA A 31 -1.99 -6.26 10.57
N ASP A 32 -1.74 -7.15 11.53
CA ASP A 32 -1.23 -8.49 11.25
C ASP A 32 -2.24 -9.31 10.43
N GLY A 33 -1.75 -9.94 9.37
CA GLY A 33 -2.51 -10.78 8.46
C GLY A 33 -2.46 -12.28 8.76
N SER A 34 -1.76 -12.70 9.82
CA SER A 34 -1.57 -14.12 10.16
C SER A 34 -2.89 -14.85 10.43
N GLY A 35 -3.90 -14.16 10.95
CA GLY A 35 -5.25 -14.67 11.21
C GLY A 35 -6.23 -14.54 10.03
N GLY A 36 -5.79 -14.03 8.88
CA GLY A 36 -6.65 -13.70 7.74
C GLY A 36 -6.58 -12.22 7.36
N ILE A 37 -7.46 -11.78 6.45
CA ILE A 37 -7.52 -10.37 6.03
C ILE A 37 -8.18 -9.55 7.15
N PRO A 38 -7.48 -8.55 7.73
CA PRO A 38 -8.04 -7.71 8.78
C PRO A 38 -9.19 -6.82 8.29
N ASP A 39 -10.08 -6.45 9.21
CA ASP A 39 -11.07 -5.40 8.94
C ASP A 39 -10.37 -4.10 8.51
N GLY A 40 -10.93 -3.44 7.50
CA GLY A 40 -10.38 -2.19 6.99
C GLY A 40 -9.18 -2.34 6.06
N ALA A 41 -8.77 -3.56 5.68
CA ALA A 41 -7.64 -3.79 4.78
C ALA A 41 -7.90 -3.41 3.31
N THR A 42 -9.14 -3.07 2.95
CA THR A 42 -9.53 -2.69 1.59
C THR A 42 -9.16 -1.24 1.30
N LEU A 43 -8.39 -1.04 0.23
CA LEU A 43 -8.00 0.25 -0.31
C LEU A 43 -8.51 0.40 -1.74
N THR A 44 -8.96 1.60 -2.08
CA THR A 44 -9.43 1.94 -3.43
C THR A 44 -8.30 2.59 -4.22
N PHE A 45 -7.90 1.97 -5.31
CA PHE A 45 -6.94 2.52 -6.26
C PHE A 45 -7.72 3.26 -7.36
N SER A 46 -7.24 4.42 -7.80
CA SER A 46 -7.95 5.23 -8.83
C SER A 46 -8.14 4.53 -10.17
N GLN A 47 -7.33 3.50 -10.45
CA GLN A 47 -7.49 2.64 -11.61
C GLN A 47 -7.02 1.21 -11.33
N ALA A 48 -7.54 0.26 -12.11
CA ALA A 48 -7.06 -1.11 -12.13
C ALA A 48 -5.58 -1.18 -12.53
N LEU A 49 -4.85 -2.06 -11.85
CA LEU A 49 -3.44 -2.29 -12.10
C LEU A 49 -3.25 -3.36 -13.18
N GLN A 50 -2.28 -3.13 -14.05
CA GLN A 50 -1.82 -4.06 -15.10
C GLN A 50 -0.35 -4.39 -14.87
N PRO A 51 0.23 -5.42 -15.53
CA PRO A 51 1.66 -5.73 -15.52
C PRO A 51 2.53 -4.64 -16.17
N ALA A 52 2.56 -3.46 -15.55
CA ALA A 52 3.24 -2.26 -15.99
C ALA A 52 3.40 -1.30 -14.79
N ILE A 53 4.07 -0.17 -15.03
CA ILE A 53 4.06 0.97 -14.10
C ILE A 53 2.75 1.72 -14.31
N THR A 54 2.01 1.97 -13.23
CA THR A 54 0.75 2.71 -13.25
C THR A 54 0.74 3.79 -12.19
N ASP A 55 0.37 5.01 -12.56
CA ASP A 55 0.16 6.13 -11.64
C ASP A 55 -1.23 6.04 -11.03
N VAL A 56 -1.34 5.98 -9.70
CA VAL A 56 -2.62 5.85 -8.99
C VAL A 56 -2.70 6.80 -7.80
N THR A 57 -3.92 7.07 -7.35
CA THR A 57 -4.15 7.48 -5.96
C THR A 57 -4.62 6.27 -5.17
N ILE A 58 -4.35 6.24 -3.87
CA ILE A 58 -4.72 5.14 -2.98
C ILE A 58 -5.58 5.73 -1.86
N GLN A 59 -6.84 5.33 -1.78
CA GLN A 59 -7.84 5.86 -0.87
C GLN A 59 -8.26 4.80 0.15
N GLY A 60 -8.41 5.20 1.41
CA GLY A 60 -8.96 4.39 2.50
C GLY A 60 -10.48 4.45 2.61
N LEU A 61 -11.05 3.73 3.57
CA LEU A 61 -12.49 3.64 3.84
C LEU A 61 -13.11 4.96 4.30
N SER A 62 -12.33 5.86 4.89
CA SER A 62 -12.78 7.21 5.27
C SER A 62 -12.89 8.18 4.09
N GLY A 63 -12.42 7.79 2.90
CA GLY A 63 -12.29 8.67 1.75
C GLY A 63 -10.99 9.51 1.74
N LEU A 64 -10.12 9.36 2.75
CA LEU A 64 -8.80 9.97 2.77
C LEU A 64 -7.79 9.18 1.95
N TYR A 65 -6.73 9.85 1.51
CA TYR A 65 -5.69 9.28 0.66
C TYR A 65 -4.43 9.00 1.46
N ILE A 66 -3.72 7.93 1.12
CA ILE A 66 -2.36 7.70 1.60
C ILE A 66 -1.44 8.74 0.96
N ALA A 67 -0.74 9.52 1.78
CA ALA A 67 0.18 10.55 1.31
C ALA A 67 1.47 10.58 2.13
N LEU A 68 2.49 11.21 1.55
CA LEU A 68 3.68 11.64 2.27
C LEU A 68 3.36 12.87 3.13
N PRO A 69 3.98 13.01 4.32
CA PRO A 69 4.00 14.28 5.03
C PRO A 69 4.86 15.30 4.25
N PRO A 70 4.72 16.61 4.54
CA PRO A 70 5.59 17.63 3.95
C PRO A 70 7.08 17.33 4.19
N ASN A 71 7.92 17.54 3.18
CA ASN A 71 9.38 17.32 3.23
C ASN A 71 9.78 15.89 3.63
N ALA A 72 9.03 14.88 3.17
CA ALA A 72 9.32 13.49 3.50
C ALA A 72 10.71 13.04 3.07
N ILE A 73 11.35 12.27 3.95
CA ILE A 73 12.65 11.63 3.77
C ILE A 73 12.51 10.14 4.14
N SER A 74 13.59 9.37 3.99
CA SER A 74 13.61 8.00 4.50
C SER A 74 13.29 7.97 6.01
N GLY A 75 12.39 7.08 6.42
CA GLY A 75 11.84 6.99 7.78
C GLY A 75 10.59 7.87 8.01
N SER A 76 10.18 8.70 7.04
CA SER A 76 8.93 9.45 7.15
C SER A 76 7.72 8.52 7.11
N LYS A 77 6.83 8.69 8.09
CA LYS A 77 5.59 7.92 8.23
C LYS A 77 4.55 8.42 7.24
N LEU A 78 3.83 7.51 6.59
CA LEU A 78 2.71 7.89 5.74
C LEU A 78 1.53 8.37 6.59
N VAL A 79 0.75 9.29 6.03
CA VAL A 79 -0.42 9.87 6.69
C VAL A 79 -1.65 9.77 5.81
N TRP A 80 -2.82 9.76 6.45
CA TRP A 80 -4.09 10.00 5.79
C TRP A 80 -4.22 11.49 5.43
N SER A 81 -4.58 11.78 4.19
CA SER A 81 -4.61 13.13 3.64
C SER A 81 -5.94 13.41 2.94
N SER A 82 -6.47 14.62 3.09
CA SER A 82 -7.60 15.10 2.30
C SER A 82 -7.20 15.40 0.84
N THR A 83 -5.91 15.60 0.59
CA THR A 83 -5.35 15.88 -0.74
C THR A 83 -4.83 14.58 -1.35
N PRO A 84 -5.25 14.20 -2.58
CA PRO A 84 -4.73 13.01 -3.25
C PRO A 84 -3.23 13.12 -3.54
N ALA A 85 -2.50 12.05 -3.28
CA ALA A 85 -1.11 11.90 -3.68
C ALA A 85 -0.99 10.84 -4.79
N THR A 86 -0.10 11.10 -5.75
CA THR A 86 0.15 10.17 -6.87
C THR A 86 1.27 9.20 -6.53
N TRP A 87 0.95 7.92 -6.64
CA TRP A 87 1.86 6.80 -6.41
C TRP A 87 2.10 6.04 -7.71
N GLN A 88 3.36 5.75 -7.99
CA GLN A 88 3.79 4.82 -9.03
C GLN A 88 3.77 3.41 -8.48
N VAL A 89 2.87 2.59 -8.99
CA VAL A 89 2.80 1.16 -8.69
C VAL A 89 3.49 0.41 -9.82
N ASN A 90 4.66 -0.15 -9.53
CA ASN A 90 5.40 -0.98 -10.46
C ASN A 90 5.01 -2.44 -10.26
N THR A 91 4.22 -2.98 -11.20
CA THR A 91 3.68 -4.33 -11.13
C THR A 91 4.54 -5.28 -11.97
N THR A 92 5.13 -6.28 -11.32
CA THR A 92 6.08 -7.19 -12.00
C THR A 92 5.52 -8.59 -12.30
N GLN A 93 4.43 -9.01 -11.65
CA GLN A 93 3.83 -10.33 -11.89
C GLN A 93 2.37 -10.43 -11.43
N THR A 94 1.50 -10.95 -12.30
CA THR A 94 0.18 -11.51 -11.95
C THR A 94 0.36 -12.99 -11.60
N GLY A 95 0.22 -13.36 -10.33
CA GLY A 95 0.17 -14.76 -9.92
C GLY A 95 -1.06 -15.49 -10.48
N PRO A 96 -1.08 -16.85 -10.50
CA PRO A 96 -2.24 -17.59 -10.95
C PRO A 96 -3.46 -17.21 -10.11
N TYR A 97 -4.60 -17.03 -10.78
CA TYR A 97 -5.91 -16.95 -10.14
C TYR A 97 -5.99 -18.03 -9.05
N VAL A 98 -6.19 -17.64 -7.80
CA VAL A 98 -6.48 -18.62 -6.75
C VAL A 98 -7.79 -19.29 -7.15
N LEU A 99 -7.74 -20.52 -7.64
CA LEU A 99 -8.83 -21.11 -8.43
C LEU A 99 -10.16 -21.27 -7.67
N SER A 100 -10.20 -21.09 -6.34
CA SER A 100 -11.45 -21.11 -5.56
C SER A 100 -12.11 -19.74 -5.38
N VAL A 101 -11.43 -18.63 -5.71
CA VAL A 101 -11.95 -17.26 -5.59
C VAL A 101 -11.28 -16.44 -6.68
N LYS A 102 -12.00 -15.90 -7.67
CA LYS A 102 -11.47 -15.19 -8.87
C LYS A 102 -10.65 -13.92 -8.54
N ARG A 103 -9.59 -14.02 -7.76
CA ARG A 103 -8.80 -12.90 -7.24
C ARG A 103 -7.44 -12.87 -7.95
N THR A 104 -7.17 -11.75 -8.61
CA THR A 104 -5.86 -11.44 -9.16
C THR A 104 -4.92 -11.02 -8.03
N VAL A 105 -3.74 -11.62 -8.01
CA VAL A 105 -2.66 -11.29 -7.05
C VAL A 105 -1.50 -10.64 -7.79
N LEU A 106 -1.13 -9.43 -7.39
CA LEU A 106 -0.05 -8.65 -7.99
C LEU A 106 1.11 -8.48 -7.00
N SER A 107 2.34 -8.72 -7.45
CA SER A 107 3.54 -8.31 -6.71
C SER A 107 4.00 -6.94 -7.18
N VAL A 108 4.09 -5.98 -6.26
CA VAL A 108 4.32 -4.58 -6.61
C VAL A 108 5.36 -3.88 -5.74
N ARG A 109 5.91 -2.79 -6.27
CA ARG A 109 6.58 -1.73 -5.50
C ARG A 109 5.77 -0.44 -5.64
N ILE A 110 5.59 0.28 -4.55
CA ILE A 110 4.82 1.52 -4.50
C ILE A 110 5.76 2.68 -4.15
N VAL A 111 5.85 3.65 -5.06
CA VAL A 111 6.83 4.76 -5.03
C VAL A 111 6.08 6.09 -5.16
N PRO A 112 6.32 7.12 -4.34
CA PRO A 112 5.79 8.45 -4.61
C PRO A 112 6.31 8.94 -5.94
N LYS A 113 5.44 9.46 -6.82
CA LYS A 113 5.84 9.83 -8.18
C LYS A 113 7.02 10.81 -8.17
N GLY A 114 8.10 10.45 -8.86
CA GLY A 114 9.30 11.28 -9.01
C GLY A 114 10.25 11.29 -7.81
N GLN A 115 10.09 10.39 -6.84
CA GLN A 115 10.96 10.28 -5.67
C GLN A 115 11.58 8.89 -5.56
N ASP A 116 12.83 8.78 -5.08
CA ASP A 116 13.46 7.48 -4.77
C ASP A 116 13.13 7.02 -3.35
N LEU A 117 11.82 6.91 -3.07
CA LEU A 117 11.25 6.49 -1.78
C LEU A 117 10.27 5.35 -2.01
N TYR A 118 10.27 4.34 -1.15
CA TYR A 118 9.43 3.15 -1.32
C TYR A 118 8.62 2.88 -0.07
N LEU A 119 7.37 2.44 -0.24
CA LEU A 119 6.54 1.97 0.87
C LEU A 119 7.23 0.81 1.60
N TYR A 120 7.38 0.97 2.91
CA TYR A 120 8.01 0.02 3.81
C TYR A 120 7.16 -0.15 5.06
N THR A 121 7.08 -1.39 5.52
CA THR A 121 6.64 -1.73 6.87
C THR A 121 7.55 -2.80 7.42
N GLY A 122 7.82 -2.76 8.73
CA GLY A 122 8.77 -3.63 9.40
C GLY A 122 8.36 -3.87 10.84
N SER A 123 8.73 -5.01 11.41
CA SER A 123 8.46 -5.33 12.81
C SER A 123 9.15 -4.36 13.78
N ASP A 124 10.23 -3.73 13.33
CA ASP A 124 11.06 -2.77 14.06
C ASP A 124 10.44 -1.37 14.16
N ILE A 125 9.49 -1.03 13.31
CA ILE A 125 8.87 0.31 13.26
C ILE A 125 7.43 0.34 13.81
N GLY A 126 6.90 -0.83 14.17
CA GLY A 126 5.53 -0.99 14.66
C GLY A 126 4.48 -1.12 13.56
N PRO A 127 3.18 -1.13 13.94
CA PRO A 127 2.05 -1.37 13.04
C PRO A 127 1.71 -0.13 12.19
N ILE A 128 2.68 0.35 11.41
CA ILE A 128 2.58 1.55 10.57
C ILE A 128 3.22 1.34 9.21
N VAL A 129 2.97 2.30 8.30
CA VAL A 129 3.66 2.41 7.02
C VAL A 129 4.56 3.65 7.03
N GLN A 130 5.79 3.48 6.58
CA GLN A 130 6.71 4.59 6.31
C GLN A 130 7.29 4.45 4.90
N VAL A 131 8.11 5.40 4.51
CA VAL A 131 8.94 5.28 3.31
C VAL A 131 10.40 5.05 3.64
N LYS A 132 11.09 4.32 2.78
CA LYS A 132 12.53 4.06 2.86
C LYS A 132 13.18 4.40 1.53
N SER A 133 14.38 4.99 1.53
CA SER A 133 15.04 5.34 0.27
C SER A 133 15.50 4.11 -0.50
N GLY A 134 15.57 4.21 -1.84
CA GLY A 134 15.93 3.09 -2.71
C GLY A 134 17.27 2.46 -2.36
N GLY A 135 18.30 3.28 -2.09
CA GLY A 135 19.62 2.81 -1.67
C GLY A 135 19.66 2.14 -0.29
N GLN A 136 18.60 2.27 0.52
CA GLN A 136 18.47 1.60 1.81
C GLN A 136 17.62 0.34 1.74
N ILE A 137 16.99 0.05 0.59
CA ILE A 137 16.15 -1.14 0.41
C ILE A 137 16.99 -2.41 0.44
N GLN A 138 16.59 -3.36 1.28
CA GLN A 138 17.18 -4.69 1.37
C GLN A 138 16.16 -5.79 1.05
N GLY A 139 16.55 -6.74 0.19
CA GLY A 139 15.73 -7.90 -0.13
C GLY A 139 14.37 -7.55 -0.75
N LYS A 140 13.29 -7.90 -0.05
CA LYS A 140 11.89 -7.72 -0.50
C LYS A 140 11.04 -6.88 0.46
N GLU A 141 11.67 -6.05 1.29
CA GLU A 141 10.98 -5.28 2.33
C GLU A 141 10.01 -4.20 1.80
N ASN A 142 10.18 -3.79 0.55
CA ASN A 142 9.28 -2.87 -0.16
C ASN A 142 8.35 -3.60 -1.16
N HIS A 143 8.29 -4.92 -1.12
CA HIS A 143 7.40 -5.70 -1.98
C HIS A 143 6.06 -5.91 -1.29
N TRP A 144 4.99 -5.62 -2.02
CA TRP A 144 3.62 -5.78 -1.57
C TRP A 144 2.87 -6.74 -2.46
N THR A 145 1.97 -7.51 -1.86
CA THR A 145 1.00 -8.35 -2.52
C THR A 145 -0.33 -7.62 -2.55
N LEU A 146 -0.80 -7.23 -3.73
CA LEU A 146 -2.11 -6.63 -3.92
C LEU A 146 -3.09 -7.72 -4.39
N THR A 147 -4.20 -7.87 -3.68
CA THR A 147 -5.25 -8.84 -4.03
C THR A 147 -6.53 -8.09 -4.35
N ASN A 148 -7.10 -8.32 -5.53
CA ASN A 148 -8.40 -7.74 -5.91
C ASN A 148 -9.49 -8.11 -4.90
N VAL A 149 -10.31 -7.12 -4.56
CA VAL A 149 -11.54 -7.28 -3.79
C VAL A 149 -12.70 -6.97 -4.73
N ASP A 150 -13.58 -7.95 -4.94
CA ASP A 150 -14.82 -7.80 -5.71
C ASP A 150 -15.86 -7.00 -4.92
#